data_AF-A0A955MVT6-F1
#
_entry.id   AF-A0A955MVT6-F1
#
_cell.length_a   1.000
_cell.length_b   1.000
_cell.length_c   1.000
_cell.angle_alpha   90.00
_cell.angle_beta   90.00
_cell.angle_gamma   90.00
#
_symmetry.space_group_name_H-M   'P 1'
#
loop_
_entity.id
_entity.type
_entity.pdbx_description
1 polymer ?
#
loop_
_entity_poly.entity_id
_entity_poly.type
_entity_poly.pdbx_seq_one_letter_code
_entity_poly.pdbx_strand_id
1 'polypeptide(L)'
;MKLPKSYKPSDMINRPNLSVDLNANLWKGFPQISEAILSPIRNASNSNGASVIAIDSHLGFTWDPLLQEIRKEVTECGAKLEVVDLTSVLKTASSIEKMLKPYLPEDPVFGKIFEGGLWDFFDKRKLASLQKKIETFGERWGEGRGRNLLLVHGPGAGGLADKKFYRSIVYVDLCREEILKRLKLGYAYPLGAPKPEVQAPSRDSDKPALPAYFSTRRLYYVDYAVLDSHRKSMLKKMDFYVDGNDLDTPKMLSKKAFRNLFNRLMASPIKPKPYYDPGPWGGEWLKKVRKLPKDMINCAWSYDLIEPETSFEADLEGTILEFPFPVLTAFGGKKLLGKLGSKKKYAGQFPIRINYDDSYHGDDMALQSHPDDAYIGNHFNEPFRQDESYYLVDTAPGSKVYLGLKEETDYAEFRRLVERAEKDLIPFDHNQYVNSIPSKPGDLFLIPAGTIHGSGKGNTVLEISATTYRYTLHFYDYLRPGLDGNLRAIHSKEAFDVLDQARRTNWVLKNLKQKPRKVRGGKGWDEFLIGKRDDMFFEVRRLEFLSKVEEDTAGEFHLLIPVVGERITIEPRDSEGDPVEVPFSCLGVIPAAMGRYRIRSTKGDPCQVVKVIMAT
;
A
#
# COMPACT_ATOMS: atom_id res chain seq x y z
N MET A 1 26.56 1.79 2.51
CA MET A 1 26.13 2.21 3.86
C MET A 1 24.64 2.50 3.80
N LYS A 2 23.86 1.85 4.67
CA LYS A 2 22.44 1.52 4.48
C LYS A 2 21.53 2.62 5.03
N LEU A 3 20.57 3.03 4.20
CA LEU A 3 19.40 3.81 4.62
C LEU A 3 18.81 3.22 5.92
N PRO A 4 18.31 4.04 6.87
CA PRO A 4 17.72 3.53 8.10
C PRO A 4 16.64 2.50 7.75
N LYS A 5 16.93 1.24 8.12
CA LYS A 5 16.03 0.13 7.81
C LYS A 5 14.75 0.34 8.59
N SER A 6 13.61 0.20 7.92
CA SER A 6 12.37 0.02 8.66
C SER A 6 12.43 -1.24 9.48
N TYR A 7 11.75 -1.23 10.62
CA TYR A 7 11.56 -2.44 11.40
C TYR A 7 10.75 -3.44 10.58
N LYS A 8 11.31 -4.63 10.35
CA LYS A 8 10.69 -5.70 9.58
C LYS A 8 10.54 -6.96 10.46
N PRO A 9 9.32 -7.34 10.84
CA PRO A 9 9.11 -8.52 11.66
C PRO A 9 9.33 -9.81 10.85
N SER A 10 10.28 -10.65 11.26
CA SER A 10 10.62 -11.93 10.60
C SER A 10 9.45 -12.92 10.50
N ASP A 11 8.50 -12.79 11.42
CA ASP A 11 7.31 -13.63 11.51
C ASP A 11 6.27 -13.27 10.44
N MET A 12 6.43 -12.12 9.76
CA MET A 12 5.57 -11.67 8.65
C MET A 12 6.09 -12.07 7.27
N ILE A 13 7.26 -12.70 7.20
CA ILE A 13 7.81 -13.21 5.94
C ILE A 13 6.98 -14.42 5.47
N ASN A 14 6.55 -14.39 4.20
CA ASN A 14 5.90 -15.51 3.53
C ASN A 14 6.96 -16.51 3.08
N ARG A 15 6.73 -17.81 3.33
CA ARG A 15 7.70 -18.88 3.01
C ARG A 15 7.03 -19.93 2.11
N PRO A 16 6.70 -19.56 0.86
CA PRO A 16 6.01 -20.46 -0.05
C PRO A 16 6.92 -21.64 -0.41
N ASN A 17 6.39 -22.86 -0.36
CA ASN A 17 7.10 -24.04 -0.80
C ASN A 17 6.97 -24.17 -2.32
N LEU A 18 8.05 -23.90 -3.06
CA LEU A 18 8.07 -23.91 -4.52
C LEU A 18 8.74 -25.18 -5.04
N SER A 19 8.14 -25.78 -6.08
CA SER A 19 8.65 -27.00 -6.72
C SER A 19 9.72 -26.76 -7.78
N VAL A 20 10.17 -25.52 -7.97
CA VAL A 20 11.13 -25.13 -9.01
C VAL A 20 12.51 -24.96 -8.42
N ASP A 21 13.52 -25.49 -9.09
CA ASP A 21 14.92 -25.14 -8.82
C ASP A 21 15.13 -23.63 -9.06
N LEU A 22 15.23 -22.89 -7.96
CA LEU A 22 15.34 -21.44 -7.97
C LEU A 22 16.76 -20.97 -8.33
N ASN A 23 17.77 -21.84 -8.26
CA ASN A 23 19.17 -21.47 -8.54
C ASN A 23 19.36 -20.93 -9.96
N ALA A 24 18.61 -21.43 -10.95
CA ALA A 24 18.65 -20.94 -12.33
C ALA A 24 17.68 -19.78 -12.62
N ASN A 25 16.93 -19.31 -11.62
CA ASN A 25 15.83 -18.35 -11.82
C ASN A 25 15.86 -17.14 -10.89
N LEU A 26 16.92 -17.02 -10.07
CA LEU A 26 17.10 -15.98 -9.07
C LEU A 26 18.53 -15.44 -9.15
N TRP A 27 18.66 -14.14 -9.34
CA TRP A 27 19.96 -13.44 -9.42
C TRP A 27 20.04 -12.34 -8.36
N LYS A 28 21.24 -12.14 -7.78
CA LYS A 28 21.50 -11.19 -6.71
C LYS A 28 22.63 -10.24 -7.08
N GLY A 29 22.38 -8.95 -6.90
CA GLY A 29 23.33 -7.88 -7.18
C GLY A 29 23.47 -7.58 -8.68
N PHE A 30 24.07 -6.43 -8.96
CA PHE A 30 24.24 -5.93 -10.34
C PHE A 30 24.99 -6.89 -11.28
N PRO A 31 26.09 -7.58 -10.86
CA PRO A 31 26.83 -8.45 -11.77
C PRO A 31 26.03 -9.67 -12.26
N GLN A 32 25.31 -10.36 -11.36
CA GLN A 32 24.50 -11.52 -11.75
C GLN A 32 23.31 -11.10 -12.60
N ILE A 33 22.73 -9.92 -12.31
CA ILE A 33 21.62 -9.37 -13.07
C ILE A 33 22.07 -8.97 -14.48
N SER A 34 23.21 -8.29 -14.64
CA SER A 34 23.74 -7.93 -15.96
C SER A 34 24.00 -9.18 -16.79
N GLU A 35 24.63 -10.20 -16.18
CA GLU A 35 24.93 -11.47 -16.83
C GLU A 35 23.67 -12.17 -17.34
N ALA A 36 22.63 -12.25 -16.51
CA ALA A 36 21.37 -12.87 -16.91
C ALA A 36 20.69 -12.12 -18.06
N ILE A 37 20.65 -10.78 -18.00
CA ILE A 37 20.06 -9.92 -19.02
C ILE A 37 20.81 -10.03 -20.36
N LEU A 38 22.14 -10.14 -20.31
CA LEU A 38 23.01 -10.17 -21.48
C LEU A 38 23.35 -11.58 -21.97
N SER A 39 22.97 -12.63 -21.24
CA SER A 39 23.18 -14.03 -21.64
C SER A 39 22.80 -14.37 -23.10
N PRO A 40 21.74 -13.78 -23.70
CA PRO A 40 21.44 -14.02 -25.11
C PRO A 40 22.46 -13.43 -26.08
N ILE A 41 23.12 -12.34 -25.69
CA ILE A 41 24.06 -11.57 -26.50
C ILE A 41 25.45 -12.20 -26.42
N ARG A 42 25.84 -12.76 -25.27
CA ARG A 42 27.08 -13.56 -25.16
C ARG A 42 27.15 -14.70 -26.18
N ASN A 43 25.99 -15.27 -26.52
CA ASN A 43 25.86 -16.40 -27.45
C ASN A 43 25.55 -15.97 -28.90
N ALA A 44 25.80 -14.70 -29.24
CA ALA A 44 25.52 -14.14 -30.56
C ALA A 44 26.70 -14.27 -31.54
N SER A 45 26.44 -14.91 -32.68
CA SER A 45 27.44 -15.15 -33.73
C SER A 45 27.41 -14.15 -34.89
N ASN A 46 26.31 -13.40 -35.08
CA ASN A 46 26.14 -12.47 -36.19
C ASN A 46 26.56 -11.05 -35.80
N SER A 47 27.64 -10.54 -36.38
CA SER A 47 28.15 -9.18 -36.17
C SER A 47 27.21 -8.08 -36.68
N ASN A 48 26.31 -8.37 -37.62
CA ASN A 48 25.40 -7.40 -38.23
C ASN A 48 24.00 -7.38 -37.60
N GLY A 49 23.61 -8.41 -36.85
CA GLY A 49 22.31 -8.43 -36.19
C GLY A 49 22.20 -7.38 -35.09
N ALA A 50 20.97 -7.06 -34.68
CA ALA A 50 20.71 -6.16 -33.57
C ALA A 50 19.78 -6.78 -32.52
N SER A 51 19.74 -6.19 -31.32
CA SER A 51 18.84 -6.59 -30.25
C SER A 51 18.43 -5.36 -29.43
N VAL A 52 17.19 -5.35 -28.95
CA VAL A 52 16.69 -4.32 -28.03
C VAL A 52 16.41 -4.94 -26.68
N ILE A 53 16.97 -4.37 -25.62
CA ILE A 53 16.62 -4.70 -24.24
C ILE A 53 16.00 -3.46 -23.62
N ALA A 54 14.84 -3.63 -22.99
CA ALA A 54 14.24 -2.61 -22.16
C ALA A 54 14.45 -2.92 -20.68
N ILE A 55 14.91 -1.93 -19.91
CA ILE A 55 14.87 -1.95 -18.44
C ILE A 55 13.89 -0.86 -18.00
N ASP A 56 12.63 -1.27 -17.86
CA ASP A 56 11.55 -0.43 -17.38
C ASP A 56 11.59 -0.35 -15.85
N SER A 57 11.04 0.71 -15.27
CA SER A 57 11.07 0.89 -13.83
C SER A 57 9.86 1.66 -13.29
N HIS A 58 9.61 1.48 -12.00
CA HIS A 58 8.96 2.51 -11.17
C HIS A 58 9.94 3.66 -10.85
N LEU A 59 9.58 4.59 -9.97
CA LEU A 59 10.44 5.69 -9.54
C LEU A 59 11.57 5.21 -8.61
N GLY A 60 12.67 5.96 -8.61
CA GLY A 60 13.69 5.87 -7.56
C GLY A 60 14.73 4.77 -7.74
N PHE A 61 14.76 4.07 -8.87
CA PHE A 61 15.84 3.13 -9.16
C PHE A 61 17.16 3.83 -9.49
N THR A 62 18.28 3.27 -9.01
CA THR A 62 19.63 3.81 -9.25
C THR A 62 20.26 3.10 -10.45
N TRP A 63 20.41 3.84 -11.55
CA TRP A 63 20.81 3.27 -12.84
C TRP A 63 22.31 3.03 -12.98
N ASP A 64 23.15 3.92 -12.43
CA ASP A 64 24.59 3.94 -12.72
C ASP A 64 25.30 2.61 -12.42
N PRO A 65 25.09 1.94 -11.27
CA PRO A 65 25.76 0.66 -10.99
C PRO A 65 25.39 -0.43 -12.01
N LEU A 66 24.12 -0.52 -12.40
CA LEU A 66 23.67 -1.50 -13.38
C LEU A 66 24.23 -1.20 -14.78
N LEU A 67 24.21 0.07 -15.19
CA LEU A 67 24.72 0.49 -16.49
C LEU A 67 26.24 0.30 -16.59
N GLN A 68 26.98 0.44 -15.49
CA GLN A 68 28.42 0.16 -15.43
C GLN A 68 28.71 -1.34 -15.67
N GLU A 69 28.00 -2.24 -14.97
CA GLU A 69 28.16 -3.69 -15.19
C GLU A 69 27.77 -4.10 -16.62
N ILE A 70 26.66 -3.56 -17.15
CA ILE A 70 26.25 -3.82 -18.54
C ILE A 70 27.32 -3.35 -19.54
N ARG A 71 27.89 -2.14 -19.37
CA ARG A 71 28.93 -1.62 -20.26
C ARG A 71 30.18 -2.49 -20.25
N LYS A 72 30.62 -2.90 -19.05
CA LYS A 72 31.77 -3.79 -18.86
C LYS A 72 31.55 -5.09 -19.63
N GLU A 73 30.42 -5.74 -19.40
CA GLU A 73 30.11 -7.04 -19.97
C GLU A 73 29.93 -7.00 -21.50
N VAL A 74 29.27 -5.96 -22.03
CA VAL A 74 29.14 -5.77 -23.49
C VAL A 74 30.50 -5.56 -24.16
N THR A 75 31.41 -4.84 -23.49
CA THR A 75 32.77 -4.61 -23.98
C THR A 75 33.56 -5.93 -24.04
N GLU A 76 33.48 -6.76 -23.00
CA GLU A 76 34.14 -8.07 -22.95
C GLU A 76 33.66 -9.02 -24.06
N CYS A 77 32.39 -8.91 -24.47
CA CYS A 77 31.81 -9.73 -25.53
C CYS A 77 32.05 -9.19 -26.96
N GLY A 78 32.72 -8.04 -27.09
CA GLY A 78 32.96 -7.38 -28.38
C GLY A 78 31.68 -6.90 -29.09
N ALA A 79 30.61 -6.66 -28.33
CA ALA A 79 29.35 -6.15 -28.83
C ALA A 79 29.32 -4.61 -28.78
N LYS A 80 28.50 -3.97 -29.62
CA LYS A 80 28.29 -2.51 -29.60
C LYS A 80 27.09 -2.20 -28.72
N LEU A 81 27.25 -1.24 -27.82
CA LEU A 81 26.19 -0.78 -26.92
C LEU A 81 25.77 0.65 -27.28
N GLU A 82 24.48 0.82 -27.55
CA GLU A 82 23.82 2.11 -27.50
C GLU A 82 22.86 2.15 -26.29
N VAL A 83 22.98 3.18 -25.44
CA VAL A 83 22.13 3.36 -24.25
C VAL A 83 21.24 4.59 -24.45
N VAL A 84 19.95 4.42 -24.24
CA VAL A 84 18.96 5.50 -24.27
C VAL A 84 18.23 5.59 -22.93
N ASP A 85 18.33 6.74 -22.28
CA ASP A 85 17.50 7.11 -21.13
C ASP A 85 16.16 7.68 -21.63
N LEU A 86 15.06 6.98 -21.36
CA LEU A 86 13.73 7.40 -21.77
C LEU A 86 13.32 8.74 -21.15
N THR A 87 13.88 9.12 -20.01
CA THR A 87 13.59 10.44 -19.40
C THR A 87 14.08 11.61 -20.25
N SER A 88 15.02 11.38 -21.17
CA SER A 88 15.51 12.40 -22.12
C SER A 88 14.44 12.87 -23.13
N VAL A 89 13.35 12.12 -23.30
CA VAL A 89 12.24 12.46 -24.19
C VAL A 89 10.98 12.97 -23.46
N LEU A 90 11.10 13.28 -22.17
CA LEU A 90 10.05 13.96 -21.42
C LEU A 90 9.76 15.36 -21.96
N LYS A 91 8.54 15.84 -21.71
CA LYS A 91 8.20 17.27 -21.84
C LYS A 91 9.08 18.09 -20.88
N THR A 92 9.18 19.39 -21.14
CA THR A 92 9.85 20.31 -20.22
C THR A 92 9.11 20.36 -18.88
N ALA A 93 9.83 20.63 -17.78
CA ALA A 93 9.25 20.75 -16.44
C ALA A 93 8.06 21.73 -16.41
N SER A 94 8.23 22.91 -17.03
CA SER A 94 7.15 23.92 -17.16
C SER A 94 5.91 23.41 -17.89
N SER A 95 6.08 22.60 -18.95
CA SER A 95 4.94 22.01 -19.65
C SER A 95 4.23 20.95 -18.80
N ILE A 96 4.96 20.18 -17.99
CA ILE A 96 4.39 19.20 -17.08
C ILE A 96 3.63 19.92 -15.96
N GLU A 97 4.22 20.97 -15.38
CA GLU A 97 3.57 21.79 -14.35
C GLU A 97 2.25 22.38 -14.84
N LYS A 98 2.22 22.95 -16.05
CA LYS A 98 0.99 23.47 -16.65
C LYS A 98 -0.08 22.39 -16.82
N MET A 99 0.33 21.17 -17.19
CA MET A 99 -0.56 20.01 -17.33
C MET A 99 -1.13 19.56 -15.99
N LEU A 100 -0.32 19.60 -14.92
CA LEU A 100 -0.71 19.11 -13.59
C LEU A 100 -1.43 20.17 -12.74
N LYS A 101 -1.34 21.45 -13.08
CA LYS A 101 -1.94 22.56 -12.31
C LYS A 101 -3.43 22.35 -11.94
N PRO A 102 -4.32 21.84 -12.82
CA PRO A 102 -5.72 21.60 -12.45
C PRO A 102 -5.92 20.50 -11.38
N TYR A 103 -4.94 19.62 -11.21
CA TYR A 103 -4.96 18.47 -10.29
C TYR A 103 -4.20 18.73 -9.00
N LEU A 104 -3.35 19.75 -8.96
CA LEU A 104 -2.56 20.15 -7.81
C LEU A 104 -2.80 21.63 -7.51
N PRO A 105 -3.99 21.99 -6.98
CA PRO A 105 -4.32 23.36 -6.60
C PRO A 105 -3.40 23.88 -5.48
N GLU A 106 -3.54 25.15 -5.10
CA GLU A 106 -2.76 25.78 -4.01
C GLU A 106 -3.22 25.35 -2.61
N ASP A 107 -3.59 24.07 -2.44
CA ASP A 107 -3.92 23.44 -1.16
C ASP A 107 -2.72 22.60 -0.68
N PRO A 108 -2.18 22.80 0.54
CA PRO A 108 -0.97 22.11 0.98
C PRO A 108 -1.12 20.58 1.12
N VAL A 109 -2.34 20.07 1.25
CA VAL A 109 -2.63 18.66 1.57
C VAL A 109 -3.33 17.95 0.42
N PHE A 110 -4.36 18.57 -0.16
CA PHE A 110 -5.25 17.94 -1.12
C PHE A 110 -4.90 18.24 -2.58
N GLY A 111 -5.34 17.33 -3.44
CA GLY A 111 -5.22 17.38 -4.89
C GLY A 111 -6.30 16.50 -5.52
N LYS A 112 -6.22 16.28 -6.83
CA LYS A 112 -7.11 15.38 -7.56
C LYS A 112 -6.31 14.32 -8.26
N ILE A 113 -6.81 13.08 -8.25
CA ILE A 113 -6.19 12.00 -9.02
C ILE A 113 -6.11 12.42 -10.49
N PHE A 114 -4.90 12.36 -11.05
CA PHE A 114 -4.63 12.70 -12.44
C PHE A 114 -5.31 11.68 -13.37
N GLU A 115 -6.14 12.18 -14.28
CA GLU A 115 -6.93 11.33 -15.19
C GLU A 115 -6.16 10.93 -16.46
N GLY A 116 -4.99 11.52 -16.70
CA GLY A 116 -4.12 11.17 -17.83
C GLY A 116 -3.28 9.91 -17.59
N GLY A 117 -2.45 9.57 -18.56
CA GLY A 117 -1.57 8.40 -18.53
C GLY A 117 -0.08 8.73 -18.51
N LEU A 118 0.75 7.70 -18.32
CA LEU A 118 2.21 7.82 -18.36
C LEU A 118 2.71 8.52 -19.63
N TRP A 119 2.11 8.22 -20.78
CA TRP A 119 2.51 8.76 -22.07
C TRP A 119 2.28 10.28 -22.22
N ASP A 120 1.41 10.86 -21.40
CA ASP A 120 1.17 12.31 -21.40
C ASP A 120 2.36 13.10 -20.85
N PHE A 121 3.31 12.47 -20.16
CA PHE A 121 4.53 13.13 -19.67
C PHE A 121 5.59 13.33 -20.75
N PHE A 122 5.46 12.66 -21.90
CA PHE A 122 6.48 12.61 -22.94
C PHE A 122 6.18 13.56 -24.10
N ASP A 123 7.25 14.07 -24.73
CA ASP A 123 7.13 14.83 -25.97
C ASP A 123 6.75 13.86 -27.11
N LYS A 124 5.58 14.07 -27.71
CA LYS A 124 5.01 13.14 -28.70
C LYS A 124 5.93 12.92 -29.91
N ARG A 125 6.67 13.95 -30.36
CA ARG A 125 7.56 13.84 -31.53
C ARG A 125 8.81 13.05 -31.19
N LYS A 126 9.45 13.38 -30.06
CA LYS A 126 10.63 12.66 -29.58
C LYS A 126 10.31 11.20 -29.27
N LEU A 127 9.16 10.95 -28.64
CA LEU A 127 8.68 9.61 -28.31
C LEU A 127 8.46 8.75 -29.57
N ALA A 128 7.78 9.30 -30.58
CA ALA A 128 7.55 8.60 -31.86
C ALA A 128 8.86 8.28 -32.60
N SER A 129 9.83 9.20 -32.56
CA SER A 129 11.17 8.97 -33.13
C SER A 129 11.89 7.81 -32.43
N LEU A 130 11.88 7.79 -31.10
CA LEU A 130 12.48 6.72 -30.31
C LEU A 130 11.77 5.38 -30.51
N GLN A 131 10.44 5.36 -30.58
CA GLN A 131 9.67 4.17 -30.89
C GLN A 131 10.09 3.59 -32.25
N LYS A 132 10.12 4.41 -33.31
CA LYS A 132 10.55 3.97 -34.65
C LYS A 132 11.97 3.40 -34.64
N LYS A 133 12.86 3.99 -33.85
CA LYS A 133 14.23 3.48 -33.67
C LYS A 133 14.24 2.08 -33.03
N ILE A 134 13.45 1.87 -31.97
CA ILE A 134 13.29 0.55 -31.31
C ILE A 134 12.77 -0.47 -32.31
N GLU A 135 11.74 -0.13 -33.09
CA GLU A 135 11.13 -1.02 -34.07
C GLU A 135 12.15 -1.40 -35.17
N THR A 136 12.88 -0.42 -35.72
CA THR A 136 13.92 -0.63 -36.73
C THR A 136 15.06 -1.52 -36.22
N PHE A 137 15.49 -1.33 -34.97
CA PHE A 137 16.50 -2.19 -34.33
C PHE A 137 15.96 -3.60 -34.10
N GLY A 138 14.71 -3.71 -33.64
CA GLY A 138 14.05 -4.98 -33.34
C GLY A 138 13.75 -5.83 -34.57
N GLU A 139 13.48 -5.24 -35.73
CA GLU A 139 13.28 -5.98 -36.98
C GLU A 139 14.54 -6.73 -37.42
N ARG A 140 15.71 -6.11 -37.24
CA ARG A 140 17.03 -6.69 -37.59
C ARG A 140 17.42 -7.88 -36.71
N TRP A 141 16.67 -8.16 -35.64
CA TRP A 141 16.86 -9.34 -34.81
C TRP A 141 16.30 -10.62 -35.46
N GLY A 142 15.25 -10.50 -36.27
CA GLY A 142 14.61 -11.63 -36.96
C GLY A 142 15.53 -12.38 -37.94
N GLU A 143 16.68 -11.78 -38.27
CA GLU A 143 17.68 -12.28 -39.22
C GLU A 143 18.91 -12.94 -38.55
N GLY A 144 18.90 -13.10 -37.22
CA GLY A 144 19.95 -13.82 -36.47
C GLY A 144 20.53 -13.04 -35.28
N ARG A 145 21.17 -13.77 -34.36
CA ARG A 145 21.67 -13.25 -33.07
C ARG A 145 22.74 -12.17 -33.26
N GLY A 146 22.35 -10.93 -33.06
CA GLY A 146 23.14 -9.73 -33.29
C GLY A 146 24.09 -9.32 -32.17
N ARG A 147 25.23 -8.70 -32.54
CA ARG A 147 26.18 -8.06 -31.61
C ARG A 147 25.92 -6.57 -31.36
N ASN A 148 24.92 -5.97 -31.99
CA ASN A 148 24.53 -4.58 -31.72
C ASN A 148 23.37 -4.53 -30.73
N LEU A 149 23.57 -3.92 -29.56
CA LEU A 149 22.56 -3.79 -28.51
C LEU A 149 22.09 -2.34 -28.39
N LEU A 150 20.78 -2.14 -28.52
CA LEU A 150 20.09 -0.94 -28.04
C LEU A 150 19.49 -1.24 -26.66
N LEU A 151 20.01 -0.60 -25.63
CA LEU A 151 19.47 -0.63 -24.28
C LEU A 151 18.62 0.62 -24.05
N VAL A 152 17.33 0.45 -23.78
CA VAL A 152 16.44 1.55 -23.41
C VAL A 152 16.07 1.40 -21.94
N HIS A 153 16.26 2.43 -21.14
CA HIS A 153 15.98 2.37 -19.70
C HIS A 153 15.16 3.57 -19.21
N GLY A 154 14.46 3.39 -18.09
CA GLY A 154 13.64 4.42 -17.46
C GLY A 154 12.14 4.06 -17.42
N PRO A 155 11.33 4.82 -16.66
CA PRO A 155 9.90 4.57 -16.52
C PRO A 155 9.17 4.62 -17.87
N GLY A 156 8.64 3.49 -18.34
CA GLY A 156 7.99 3.35 -19.64
C GLY A 156 8.79 2.63 -20.73
N ALA A 157 10.07 2.31 -20.50
CA ALA A 157 10.96 1.75 -21.54
C ALA A 157 10.44 0.46 -22.20
N GLY A 158 9.81 -0.42 -21.42
CA GLY A 158 9.25 -1.69 -21.90
C GLY A 158 7.83 -1.56 -22.48
N GLY A 159 7.22 -0.38 -22.33
CA GLY A 159 5.88 -0.08 -22.87
C GLY A 159 5.88 0.64 -24.22
N LEU A 160 7.03 1.13 -24.69
CA LEU A 160 7.12 2.07 -25.81
C LEU A 160 6.83 1.43 -27.18
N ALA A 161 7.19 0.16 -27.37
CA ALA A 161 6.92 -0.58 -28.61
C ALA A 161 6.21 -1.92 -28.32
N ASP A 162 5.84 -2.65 -29.38
CA ASP A 162 5.32 -4.01 -29.23
C ASP A 162 6.39 -4.96 -28.67
N LYS A 163 5.96 -5.95 -27.86
CA LYS A 163 6.83 -6.95 -27.23
C LYS A 163 7.74 -7.65 -28.25
N LYS A 164 7.28 -7.87 -29.49
CA LYS A 164 8.04 -8.57 -30.53
C LYS A 164 9.37 -7.89 -30.92
N PHE A 165 9.49 -6.58 -30.68
CA PHE A 165 10.72 -5.82 -30.98
C PHE A 165 11.75 -5.89 -29.86
N TYR A 166 11.34 -6.32 -28.66
CA TYR A 166 12.22 -6.46 -27.52
C TYR A 166 12.71 -7.90 -27.40
N ARG A 167 14.02 -8.06 -27.30
CA ARG A 167 14.64 -9.33 -26.95
C ARG A 167 14.35 -9.70 -25.50
N SER A 168 14.37 -8.71 -24.61
CA SER A 168 14.06 -8.87 -23.20
C SER A 168 13.44 -7.59 -22.65
N ILE A 169 12.47 -7.75 -21.75
CA ILE A 169 11.93 -6.66 -20.93
C ILE A 169 12.17 -7.01 -19.46
N VAL A 170 12.97 -6.17 -18.80
CA VAL A 170 13.22 -6.21 -17.37
C VAL A 170 12.34 -5.13 -16.73
N TYR A 171 11.59 -5.48 -15.68
CA TYR A 171 10.79 -4.53 -14.92
C TYR A 171 11.34 -4.40 -13.51
N VAL A 172 11.78 -3.19 -13.15
CA VAL A 172 12.31 -2.85 -11.83
C VAL A 172 11.22 -2.20 -10.99
N ASP A 173 10.86 -2.83 -9.88
CA ASP A 173 9.84 -2.33 -8.97
C ASP A 173 10.42 -1.95 -7.61
N LEU A 174 9.72 -1.04 -6.93
CA LEU A 174 10.10 -0.52 -5.63
C LEU A 174 8.84 -0.33 -4.78
N CYS A 175 8.96 -0.62 -3.48
CA CYS A 175 7.91 -0.36 -2.50
C CYS A 175 7.79 1.14 -2.22
N ARG A 176 6.57 1.63 -1.99
CA ARG A 176 6.32 3.06 -1.74
C ARG A 176 7.13 3.58 -0.57
N GLU A 177 7.23 2.79 0.49
CA GLU A 177 8.06 3.09 1.66
C GLU A 177 9.51 3.44 1.27
N GLU A 178 10.11 2.65 0.37
CA GLU A 178 11.48 2.88 -0.12
C GLU A 178 11.56 4.09 -1.05
N ILE A 179 10.58 4.27 -1.94
CA ILE A 179 10.50 5.46 -2.81
C ILE A 179 10.44 6.74 -1.96
N LEU A 180 9.62 6.75 -0.89
CA LEU A 180 9.46 7.89 0.00
C LEU A 180 10.74 8.17 0.80
N LYS A 181 11.45 7.14 1.26
CA LYS A 181 12.77 7.30 1.89
C LYS A 181 13.77 7.92 0.92
N ARG A 182 13.86 7.39 -0.30
CA ARG A 182 14.73 7.92 -1.35
C ARG A 182 14.36 9.35 -1.72
N LEU A 183 13.08 9.69 -1.81
CA LEU A 183 12.61 11.05 -2.04
C LEU A 183 13.10 12.00 -0.93
N LYS A 184 12.87 11.67 0.34
CA LYS A 184 13.30 12.50 1.49
C LYS A 184 14.80 12.81 1.46
N LEU A 185 15.60 11.86 0.98
CA LEU A 185 17.05 11.95 0.89
C LEU A 185 17.57 12.47 -0.46
N GLY A 186 16.69 12.76 -1.43
CA GLY A 186 17.08 13.25 -2.74
C GLY A 186 17.64 12.19 -3.70
N TYR A 187 17.31 10.91 -3.52
CA TYR A 187 17.63 9.80 -4.42
C TYR A 187 16.48 9.41 -5.37
N ALA A 188 15.28 9.97 -5.19
CA ALA A 188 14.14 9.77 -6.07
C ALA A 188 13.40 11.09 -6.31
N TYR A 189 12.76 11.22 -7.47
CA TYR A 189 12.02 12.43 -7.85
C TYR A 189 10.75 12.07 -8.62
N PRO A 190 9.70 12.92 -8.57
CA PRO A 190 8.55 12.82 -9.46
C PRO A 190 8.95 12.84 -10.95
N LEU A 191 8.13 12.24 -11.80
CA LEU A 191 8.41 12.08 -13.23
C LEU A 191 8.52 13.43 -13.95
N GLY A 192 9.69 13.73 -14.51
CA GLY A 192 9.95 15.01 -15.20
C GLY A 192 10.12 16.22 -14.27
N ALA A 193 10.27 15.99 -12.97
CA ALA A 193 10.75 17.00 -12.05
C ALA A 193 12.20 17.41 -12.40
N PRO A 194 12.57 18.71 -12.28
CA PRO A 194 13.97 19.09 -12.30
C PRO A 194 14.71 18.38 -11.16
N LYS A 195 15.95 17.98 -11.37
CA LYS A 195 16.80 17.48 -10.28
C LYS A 195 17.26 18.69 -9.45
N PRO A 196 17.18 18.66 -8.12
CA PRO A 196 17.71 19.73 -7.28
C PRO A 196 19.22 19.89 -7.49
N GLU A 197 19.71 21.12 -7.45
CA GLU A 197 21.15 21.42 -7.45
C GLU A 197 21.81 21.09 -6.10
N VAL A 198 21.01 20.80 -5.06
CA VAL A 198 21.48 20.48 -3.72
C VAL A 198 22.00 19.04 -3.69
N GLN A 199 23.25 18.84 -3.27
CA GLN A 199 23.77 17.51 -2.97
C GLN A 199 22.86 16.83 -1.95
N ALA A 200 22.44 15.59 -2.25
CA ALA A 200 21.79 14.74 -1.27
C ALA A 200 22.60 14.81 0.04
N PRO A 201 21.98 15.11 1.19
CA PRO A 201 22.69 15.01 2.45
C PRO A 201 23.23 13.58 2.59
N SER A 202 24.22 13.37 3.48
CA SER A 202 24.82 12.03 3.63
C SER A 202 23.72 10.97 3.78
N ARG A 203 24.00 9.73 3.35
CA ARG A 203 23.04 8.60 3.42
C ARG A 203 22.48 8.33 4.84
N ASP A 204 23.05 8.98 5.86
CA ASP A 204 22.73 8.89 7.28
C ASP A 204 22.02 10.15 7.83
N SER A 205 21.54 11.07 6.97
CA SER A 205 20.91 12.31 7.41
C SER A 205 19.41 12.17 7.66
N ASP A 206 18.94 12.70 8.79
CA ASP A 206 17.51 12.80 9.12
C ASP A 206 16.84 14.09 8.58
N LYS A 207 17.56 14.94 7.84
CA LYS A 207 17.02 16.21 7.33
C LYS A 207 16.40 16.03 5.93
N PRO A 208 15.13 16.43 5.70
CA PRO A 208 14.53 16.38 4.37
C PRO A 208 15.26 17.32 3.42
N ALA A 209 15.70 16.78 2.28
CA ALA A 209 16.57 17.47 1.33
C ALA A 209 15.84 18.28 0.25
N LEU A 210 14.53 18.08 0.09
CA LEU A 210 13.81 18.50 -1.12
C LEU A 210 12.77 19.61 -0.88
N PRO A 211 12.67 20.60 -1.80
CA PRO A 211 11.62 21.61 -1.81
C PRO A 211 10.19 21.05 -1.87
N ALA A 212 9.18 21.88 -1.55
CA ALA A 212 7.75 21.54 -1.61
C ALA A 212 7.26 21.02 -2.97
N TYR A 213 7.96 21.36 -4.06
CA TYR A 213 7.75 20.82 -5.41
C TYR A 213 7.82 19.28 -5.46
N PHE A 214 8.61 18.66 -4.58
CA PHE A 214 8.78 17.22 -4.43
C PHE A 214 7.85 16.63 -3.37
N SER A 215 6.73 17.28 -3.07
CA SER A 215 5.79 16.85 -2.03
C SER A 215 5.23 15.44 -2.30
N THR A 216 5.01 14.69 -1.22
CA THR A 216 4.27 13.41 -1.21
C THR A 216 2.86 13.54 -1.78
N ARG A 217 2.32 14.77 -1.86
CA ARG A 217 1.08 15.14 -2.54
C ARG A 217 1.14 14.85 -4.04
N ARG A 218 2.16 15.35 -4.76
CA ARG A 218 2.30 15.11 -6.20
C ARG A 218 2.47 13.63 -6.51
N LEU A 219 3.29 12.93 -5.74
CA LEU A 219 3.47 11.48 -5.91
C LEU A 219 2.16 10.73 -5.80
N TYR A 220 1.33 11.04 -4.80
CA TYR A 220 0.04 10.37 -4.60
C TYR A 220 -0.95 10.65 -5.73
N TYR A 221 -1.21 11.93 -6.00
CA TYR A 221 -2.27 12.31 -6.94
C TYR A 221 -1.89 12.12 -8.41
N VAL A 222 -0.59 12.02 -8.72
CA VAL A 222 -0.11 12.01 -10.10
C VAL A 222 0.78 10.81 -10.38
N ASP A 223 1.99 10.79 -9.83
CA ASP A 223 3.03 9.87 -10.29
C ASP A 223 2.71 8.40 -9.98
N TYR A 224 2.20 8.11 -8.79
CA TYR A 224 1.79 6.77 -8.40
C TYR A 224 0.57 6.31 -9.21
N ALA A 225 -0.42 7.17 -9.42
CA ALA A 225 -1.60 6.84 -10.22
C ALA A 225 -1.21 6.37 -11.64
N VAL A 226 -0.30 7.08 -12.31
CA VAL A 226 0.14 6.71 -13.67
C VAL A 226 1.08 5.52 -13.70
N LEU A 227 2.02 5.42 -12.75
CA LEU A 227 3.03 4.35 -12.75
C LEU A 227 2.48 3.02 -12.23
N ASP A 228 1.51 3.03 -11.30
CA ASP A 228 0.84 1.81 -10.86
C ASP A 228 -0.06 1.25 -11.97
N SER A 229 -0.66 2.10 -12.80
CA SER A 229 -1.35 1.69 -14.03
C SER A 229 -0.36 1.06 -15.02
N HIS A 230 0.81 1.67 -15.23
CA HIS A 230 1.87 1.12 -16.08
C HIS A 230 2.42 -0.22 -15.56
N ARG A 231 2.63 -0.36 -14.25
CA ARG A 231 3.03 -1.62 -13.58
C ARG A 231 2.14 -2.78 -14.03
N LYS A 232 0.81 -2.60 -14.01
CA LYS A 232 -0.16 -3.63 -14.42
C LYS A 232 0.07 -4.13 -15.86
N SER A 233 0.54 -3.25 -16.75
CA SER A 233 0.91 -3.61 -18.13
C SER A 233 2.24 -4.38 -18.16
N MET A 234 3.24 -3.90 -17.42
CA MET A 234 4.59 -4.48 -17.41
C MET A 234 4.61 -5.90 -16.83
N LEU A 235 3.86 -6.19 -15.78
CA LEU A 235 3.77 -7.53 -15.19
C LEU A 235 3.29 -8.61 -16.19
N LYS A 236 2.58 -8.23 -17.26
CA LYS A 236 2.15 -9.14 -18.33
C LYS A 236 3.27 -9.41 -19.35
N LYS A 237 4.10 -8.39 -19.61
CA LYS A 237 5.08 -8.36 -20.72
C LYS A 237 6.51 -8.66 -20.30
N MET A 238 6.86 -8.45 -19.05
CA MET A 238 8.22 -8.65 -18.54
C MET A 238 8.69 -10.10 -18.72
N ASP A 239 9.99 -10.25 -18.91
CA ASP A 239 10.72 -11.52 -18.83
C ASP A 239 11.43 -11.66 -17.48
N PHE A 240 11.74 -10.54 -16.84
CA PHE A 240 12.37 -10.48 -15.53
C PHE A 240 11.72 -9.41 -14.63
N TYR A 241 11.52 -9.76 -13.37
CA TYR A 241 11.08 -8.85 -12.30
C TYR A 241 12.28 -8.56 -11.40
N VAL A 242 12.54 -7.30 -11.09
CA VAL A 242 13.60 -6.89 -10.17
C VAL A 242 12.99 -6.24 -8.92
N ASP A 243 13.29 -6.83 -7.76
CA ASP A 243 13.18 -6.17 -6.46
C ASP A 243 14.32 -5.14 -6.34
N GLY A 244 13.99 -3.88 -6.59
CA GLY A 244 14.91 -2.74 -6.55
C GLY A 244 14.98 -2.04 -5.18
N ASN A 245 14.40 -2.64 -4.12
CA ASN A 245 14.33 -2.00 -2.80
C ASN A 245 15.72 -1.88 -2.13
N ASP A 246 16.63 -2.81 -2.39
CA ASP A 246 18.02 -2.73 -1.92
C ASP A 246 18.89 -2.00 -2.96
N LEU A 247 19.46 -0.86 -2.56
CA LEU A 247 20.31 -0.03 -3.43
C LEU A 247 21.58 -0.72 -3.91
N ASP A 248 22.14 -1.60 -3.08
CA ASP A 248 23.46 -2.19 -3.32
C ASP A 248 23.31 -3.61 -3.89
N THR A 249 22.28 -4.35 -3.46
CA THR A 249 22.07 -5.75 -3.85
C THR A 249 20.61 -6.01 -4.31
N PRO A 250 20.21 -5.47 -5.47
CA PRO A 250 18.90 -5.80 -6.06
C PRO A 250 18.78 -7.31 -6.32
N LYS A 251 17.55 -7.84 -6.32
CA LYS A 251 17.31 -9.25 -6.66
C LYS A 251 16.38 -9.36 -7.86
N MET A 252 16.63 -10.34 -8.72
CA MET A 252 15.85 -10.53 -9.94
C MET A 252 15.29 -11.93 -10.03
N LEU A 253 14.03 -12.04 -10.46
CA LEU A 253 13.33 -13.28 -10.78
C LEU A 253 13.07 -13.39 -12.27
N SER A 254 13.19 -14.60 -12.81
CA SER A 254 12.63 -14.89 -14.13
C SER A 254 11.10 -14.82 -14.08
N LYS A 255 10.46 -14.56 -15.23
CA LYS A 255 8.99 -14.60 -15.38
C LYS A 255 8.40 -15.92 -14.87
N LYS A 256 9.11 -17.04 -15.09
CA LYS A 256 8.68 -18.37 -14.63
C LYS A 256 8.67 -18.44 -13.11
N ALA A 257 9.77 -18.06 -12.44
CA ALA A 257 9.83 -18.05 -10.98
C ALA A 257 8.82 -17.08 -10.37
N PHE A 258 8.71 -15.87 -10.92
CA PHE A 258 7.69 -14.90 -10.51
C PHE A 258 6.27 -15.48 -10.58
N ARG A 259 5.89 -16.10 -11.71
CA ARG A 259 4.56 -16.69 -11.86
C ARG A 259 4.31 -17.84 -10.88
N ASN A 260 5.31 -18.67 -10.63
CA ASN A 260 5.17 -19.79 -9.70
C ASN A 260 5.01 -19.32 -8.26
N LEU A 261 5.84 -18.36 -7.83
CA LEU A 261 5.71 -17.68 -6.54
C LEU A 261 4.29 -17.13 -6.37
N PHE A 262 3.83 -16.29 -7.31
CA PHE A 262 2.54 -15.63 -7.16
C PHE A 262 1.34 -16.59 -7.28
N ASN A 263 1.43 -17.65 -8.09
CA ASN A 263 0.40 -18.69 -8.10
C ASN A 263 0.34 -19.42 -6.75
N ARG A 264 1.48 -19.72 -6.12
CA ARG A 264 1.52 -20.35 -4.78
C ARG A 264 0.93 -19.42 -3.72
N LEU A 265 1.25 -18.12 -3.78
CA LEU A 265 0.64 -17.12 -2.90
C LEU A 265 -0.87 -17.02 -3.09
N MET A 266 -1.39 -17.07 -4.32
CA MET A 266 -2.85 -17.07 -4.57
C MET A 266 -3.58 -18.32 -4.04
N ALA A 267 -2.85 -19.39 -3.73
CA ALA A 267 -3.39 -20.61 -3.15
C ALA A 267 -3.20 -20.70 -1.63
N SER A 268 -2.48 -19.75 -1.02
CA SER A 268 -2.08 -19.77 0.40
C SER A 268 -2.56 -18.51 1.12
N PRO A 269 -2.62 -18.50 2.47
CA PRO A 269 -2.73 -17.25 3.22
C PRO A 269 -1.51 -16.37 2.96
N ILE A 270 -1.72 -15.06 2.82
CA ILE A 270 -0.67 -14.09 2.54
C ILE A 270 -0.56 -13.13 3.72
N LYS A 271 0.67 -12.90 4.19
CA LYS A 271 0.97 -11.92 5.22
C LYS A 271 1.54 -10.64 4.61
N PRO A 272 0.82 -9.51 4.67
CA PRO A 272 1.41 -8.21 4.38
C PRO A 272 2.48 -7.85 5.42
N LYS A 273 3.41 -6.98 5.05
CA LYS A 273 4.42 -6.43 5.96
C LYS A 273 3.91 -5.13 6.58
N PRO A 274 3.65 -5.07 7.90
CA PRO A 274 3.15 -3.86 8.53
C PRO A 274 4.19 -2.73 8.48
N TYR A 275 3.70 -1.50 8.36
CA TYR A 275 4.47 -0.28 8.52
C TYR A 275 4.06 0.42 9.82
N TYR A 276 5.03 0.86 10.62
CA TYR A 276 4.78 1.46 11.94
C TYR A 276 5.13 2.94 11.90
N ASP A 277 4.19 3.80 12.31
CA ASP A 277 4.32 5.25 12.18
C ASP A 277 4.10 5.96 13.54
N PRO A 278 5.11 6.67 14.05
CA PRO A 278 4.98 7.57 15.19
C PRO A 278 3.95 8.66 14.98
N GLY A 279 3.25 9.04 16.05
CA GLY A 279 2.31 10.16 16.00
C GLY A 279 2.11 10.83 17.36
N PRO A 280 1.49 12.02 17.38
CA PRO A 280 1.38 12.85 18.59
C PRO A 280 0.56 12.21 19.71
N TRP A 281 -0.30 11.24 19.40
CA TRP A 281 -1.13 10.52 20.36
C TRP A 281 -0.62 9.10 20.67
N GLY A 282 0.52 8.70 20.08
CA GLY A 282 0.99 7.31 20.07
C GLY A 282 1.19 6.71 21.46
N GLY A 283 0.64 5.50 21.62
CA GLY A 283 0.66 4.71 22.84
C GLY A 283 1.80 3.71 22.91
N GLU A 284 1.77 2.88 23.96
CA GLU A 284 2.82 1.90 24.27
C GLU A 284 2.47 0.46 23.86
N TRP A 285 1.21 0.21 23.49
CA TRP A 285 0.71 -1.14 23.23
C TRP A 285 1.39 -1.78 22.03
N LEU A 286 1.48 -1.09 20.89
CA LEU A 286 2.13 -1.59 19.68
C LEU A 286 3.59 -1.91 19.96
N LYS A 287 4.29 -1.02 20.66
CA LYS A 287 5.70 -1.20 21.01
C LYS A 287 5.92 -2.47 21.82
N LYS A 288 5.05 -2.73 22.81
CA LYS A 288 5.08 -3.94 23.65
C LYS A 288 4.67 -5.20 22.90
N VAL A 289 3.52 -5.19 22.24
CA VAL A 289 2.90 -6.38 21.63
C VAL A 289 3.62 -6.79 20.35
N ARG A 290 3.99 -5.83 19.50
CA ARG A 290 4.70 -6.06 18.24
C ARG A 290 6.22 -6.11 18.41
N LYS A 291 6.72 -5.95 19.64
CA LYS A 291 8.15 -5.99 20.00
C LYS A 291 8.98 -5.01 19.15
N LEU A 292 8.47 -3.78 19.01
CA LEU A 292 9.17 -2.72 18.30
C LEU A 292 10.46 -2.32 19.05
N PRO A 293 11.47 -1.72 18.36
CA PRO A 293 12.69 -1.28 19.01
C PRO A 293 12.43 -0.36 20.20
N LYS A 294 13.20 -0.52 21.29
CA LYS A 294 12.98 0.22 22.55
C LYS A 294 13.21 1.73 22.40
N ASP A 295 14.08 2.12 21.49
CA ASP A 295 14.43 3.49 21.13
C ASP A 295 13.46 4.13 20.11
N MET A 296 12.57 3.34 19.49
CA MET A 296 11.55 3.88 18.58
C MET A 296 10.54 4.75 19.34
N ILE A 297 10.19 5.92 18.79
CA ILE A 297 9.09 6.74 19.31
C ILE A 297 7.81 5.90 19.30
N ASN A 298 6.95 6.10 20.30
CA ASN A 298 5.66 5.42 20.39
C ASN A 298 4.87 5.62 19.09
N CYS A 299 4.40 4.49 18.54
CA CYS A 299 3.66 4.49 17.29
C CYS A 299 2.20 4.83 17.57
N ALA A 300 1.69 5.78 16.81
CA ALA A 300 0.25 6.02 16.74
C ALA A 300 -0.39 4.96 15.84
N TRP A 301 0.24 4.69 14.69
CA TRP A 301 -0.30 3.78 13.70
C TRP A 301 0.54 2.52 13.51
N SER A 302 -0.13 1.42 13.26
CA SER A 302 0.42 0.30 12.49
C SER A 302 -0.44 0.07 11.25
N TYR A 303 0.11 0.31 10.07
CA TYR A 303 -0.55 0.06 8.80
C TYR A 303 -0.27 -1.38 8.36
N ASP A 304 -1.11 -2.31 8.80
CA ASP A 304 -1.01 -3.74 8.45
C ASP A 304 -1.38 -3.99 7.00
N LEU A 305 -2.35 -3.26 6.44
CA LEU A 305 -2.66 -3.30 5.01
C LEU A 305 -3.30 -1.99 4.55
N ILE A 306 -2.56 -1.25 3.72
CA ILE A 306 -3.10 -0.26 2.79
C ILE A 306 -2.52 -0.67 1.44
N GLU A 307 -3.31 -1.29 0.56
CA GLU A 307 -2.78 -1.83 -0.71
C GLU A 307 -1.80 -0.92 -1.42
N PRO A 308 -2.09 0.37 -1.64
CA PRO A 308 -1.15 1.23 -2.33
C PRO A 308 0.20 1.37 -1.61
N GLU A 309 0.23 1.41 -0.28
CA GLU A 309 1.42 1.74 0.53
C GLU A 309 2.20 0.52 1.03
N THR A 310 1.48 -0.54 1.37
CA THR A 310 2.02 -1.73 2.02
C THR A 310 2.79 -2.60 1.03
N SER A 311 3.77 -3.34 1.56
CA SER A 311 4.50 -4.38 0.83
C SER A 311 4.30 -5.74 1.47
N PHE A 312 4.86 -6.78 0.89
CA PHE A 312 5.01 -8.08 1.52
C PHE A 312 6.36 -8.68 1.18
N GLU A 313 6.85 -9.55 2.07
CA GLU A 313 8.13 -10.23 1.89
C GLU A 313 7.91 -11.72 1.60
N ALA A 314 8.71 -12.27 0.69
CA ALA A 314 8.74 -13.69 0.40
C ALA A 314 10.19 -14.21 0.47
N ASP A 315 10.38 -15.29 1.20
CA ASP A 315 11.65 -16.00 1.29
C ASP A 315 11.71 -17.12 0.25
N LEU A 316 12.68 -17.01 -0.66
CA LEU A 316 12.98 -18.00 -1.68
C LEU A 316 14.39 -18.56 -1.41
N GLU A 317 14.45 -19.74 -0.79
CA GLU A 317 15.71 -20.44 -0.47
C GLU A 317 16.74 -19.54 0.25
N GLY A 318 16.30 -18.81 1.27
CA GLY A 318 17.13 -17.88 2.05
C GLY A 318 17.29 -16.51 1.40
N THR A 319 16.60 -16.25 0.29
CA THR A 319 16.59 -14.94 -0.38
C THR A 319 15.26 -14.25 -0.15
N ILE A 320 15.29 -13.22 0.69
CA ILE A 320 14.12 -12.38 0.94
C ILE A 320 13.99 -11.35 -0.19
N LEU A 321 12.90 -11.46 -0.95
CA LEU A 321 12.44 -10.44 -1.87
C LEU A 321 11.29 -9.66 -1.24
N GLU A 322 11.24 -8.36 -1.53
CA GLU A 322 10.14 -7.49 -1.12
C GLU A 322 9.37 -6.99 -2.35
N PHE A 323 8.04 -7.06 -2.28
CA PHE A 323 7.15 -6.68 -3.36
C PHE A 323 6.13 -5.66 -2.88
N PRO A 324 5.79 -4.64 -3.67
CA PRO A 324 4.62 -3.82 -3.40
C PRO A 324 3.36 -4.70 -3.37
N PHE A 325 2.46 -4.51 -2.41
CA PHE A 325 1.18 -5.22 -2.37
C PHE A 325 0.35 -5.07 -3.66
N PRO A 326 0.40 -3.95 -4.42
CA PRO A 326 -0.31 -3.83 -5.70
C PRO A 326 0.15 -4.83 -6.77
N VAL A 327 1.30 -5.48 -6.60
CA VAL A 327 1.73 -6.57 -7.50
C VAL A 327 0.81 -7.80 -7.32
N LEU A 328 0.32 -8.06 -6.11
CA LEU A 328 -0.65 -9.14 -5.83
C LEU A 328 -2.01 -8.85 -6.47
N THR A 329 -2.52 -7.63 -6.36
CA THR A 329 -3.81 -7.24 -6.98
C THR A 329 -3.71 -7.28 -8.50
N ALA A 330 -2.61 -6.75 -9.06
CA ALA A 330 -2.36 -6.75 -10.50
C ALA A 330 -2.21 -8.18 -11.08
N PHE A 331 -1.53 -9.09 -10.37
CA PHE A 331 -1.36 -10.47 -10.80
C PHE A 331 -2.62 -11.32 -10.55
N GLY A 332 -3.16 -11.23 -9.34
CA GLY A 332 -4.23 -12.10 -8.84
C GLY A 332 -5.59 -11.74 -9.42
N GLY A 333 -5.91 -10.46 -9.57
CA GLY A 333 -7.21 -9.99 -10.05
C GLY A 333 -8.36 -10.71 -9.33
N LYS A 334 -9.20 -11.42 -10.08
CA LYS A 334 -10.29 -12.26 -9.56
C LYS A 334 -9.83 -13.36 -8.60
N LYS A 335 -8.63 -13.91 -8.75
CA LYS A 335 -8.11 -14.96 -7.85
C LYS A 335 -7.87 -14.43 -6.44
N LEU A 336 -7.47 -13.16 -6.33
CA LEU A 336 -7.32 -12.50 -5.04
C LEU A 336 -8.66 -11.95 -4.57
N LEU A 337 -9.30 -11.11 -5.40
CA LEU A 337 -10.40 -10.24 -4.98
C LEU A 337 -11.81 -10.82 -5.19
N GLY A 338 -11.94 -12.03 -5.75
CA GLY A 338 -13.25 -12.61 -6.05
C GLY A 338 -14.02 -11.79 -7.08
N LYS A 339 -15.33 -11.60 -6.87
CA LYS A 339 -16.19 -10.82 -7.78
C LYS A 339 -15.82 -9.34 -7.79
N LEU A 340 -15.30 -8.82 -6.68
CA LEU A 340 -14.90 -7.42 -6.56
C LEU A 340 -13.78 -7.04 -7.52
N GLY A 341 -12.89 -7.98 -7.85
CA GLY A 341 -11.83 -7.77 -8.83
C GLY A 341 -12.33 -7.43 -10.24
N SER A 342 -13.64 -7.54 -10.50
CA SER A 342 -14.28 -7.15 -11.77
C SER A 342 -15.15 -5.91 -11.68
N LYS A 343 -15.44 -5.41 -10.47
CA LYS A 343 -16.26 -4.21 -10.29
C LYS A 343 -15.44 -2.99 -10.71
N LYS A 344 -15.93 -2.24 -11.71
CA LYS A 344 -15.28 -1.01 -12.22
C LYS A 344 -15.00 0.00 -11.11
N LYS A 345 -15.90 0.09 -10.11
CA LYS A 345 -15.77 0.97 -8.93
C LYS A 345 -14.42 0.82 -8.23
N TYR A 346 -13.82 -0.37 -8.17
CA TYR A 346 -12.56 -0.55 -7.46
C TYR A 346 -11.34 -0.47 -8.39
N ALA A 347 -11.51 -0.43 -9.72
CA ALA A 347 -10.41 -0.38 -10.70
C ALA A 347 -9.28 -1.42 -10.46
N GLY A 348 -9.62 -2.56 -9.87
CA GLY A 348 -8.68 -3.62 -9.48
C GLY A 348 -7.79 -3.30 -8.27
N GLN A 349 -8.10 -2.25 -7.50
CA GLN A 349 -7.50 -1.98 -6.19
C GLN A 349 -8.11 -2.91 -5.13
N PHE A 350 -7.33 -3.19 -4.10
CA PHE A 350 -7.89 -3.78 -2.87
C PHE A 350 -8.75 -2.72 -2.19
N PRO A 351 -10.01 -3.01 -1.80
CA PRO A 351 -10.97 -1.96 -1.42
C PRO A 351 -10.96 -1.59 0.06
N ILE A 352 -10.26 -2.35 0.90
CA ILE A 352 -10.28 -2.24 2.36
C ILE A 352 -8.86 -2.14 2.92
N ARG A 353 -8.69 -1.32 3.96
CA ARG A 353 -7.47 -1.20 4.75
C ARG A 353 -7.67 -1.78 6.15
N ILE A 354 -6.55 -2.19 6.74
CA ILE A 354 -6.46 -2.64 8.13
C ILE A 354 -5.31 -1.89 8.79
N ASN A 355 -5.59 -1.23 9.89
CA ASN A 355 -4.58 -0.58 10.73
C ASN A 355 -4.88 -0.77 12.21
N TYR A 356 -3.86 -0.55 13.02
CA TYR A 356 -4.01 -0.34 14.44
C TYR A 356 -3.80 1.12 14.78
N ASP A 357 -4.69 1.66 15.59
CA ASP A 357 -4.51 2.95 16.25
C ASP A 357 -4.28 2.70 17.74
N ASP A 358 -3.07 3.01 18.20
CA ASP A 358 -2.65 2.86 19.58
C ASP A 358 -2.64 4.19 20.33
N SER A 359 -3.66 4.43 21.15
CA SER A 359 -3.71 5.48 22.15
C SER A 359 -3.57 4.93 23.57
N TYR A 360 -3.11 3.68 23.75
CA TYR A 360 -2.98 3.05 25.07
C TYR A 360 -1.87 3.73 25.87
N HIS A 361 -2.25 4.43 26.95
CA HIS A 361 -1.41 5.41 27.66
C HIS A 361 -0.91 6.58 26.79
N GLY A 362 -1.52 6.78 25.62
CA GLY A 362 -1.34 7.94 24.78
C GLY A 362 -2.42 8.99 25.04
N ASP A 363 -2.80 9.70 23.97
CA ASP A 363 -3.75 10.82 24.02
C ASP A 363 -4.95 10.60 23.09
N ASP A 364 -5.98 11.45 23.16
CA ASP A 364 -7.17 11.35 22.31
C ASP A 364 -6.79 11.50 20.82
N MET A 365 -7.39 10.72 19.92
CA MET A 365 -7.28 10.99 18.48
C MET A 365 -8.11 12.21 18.10
N ALA A 366 -7.72 12.91 17.03
CA ALA A 366 -8.47 14.06 16.52
C ALA A 366 -9.92 13.70 16.23
N LEU A 367 -10.83 14.67 16.44
CA LEU A 367 -12.20 14.54 15.95
C LEU A 367 -12.21 14.73 14.44
N GLN A 368 -12.81 13.79 13.73
CA GLN A 368 -12.73 13.71 12.27
C GLN A 368 -14.03 13.18 11.65
N SER A 369 -14.18 13.37 10.34
CA SER A 369 -15.21 12.74 9.51
C SER A 369 -14.62 12.37 8.14
N HIS A 370 -15.34 11.52 7.41
CA HIS A 370 -14.92 11.00 6.12
C HIS A 370 -15.95 11.31 5.03
N PRO A 371 -15.51 11.57 3.79
CA PRO A 371 -16.40 11.88 2.67
C PRO A 371 -17.14 10.65 2.15
N ASP A 372 -18.34 10.88 1.61
CA ASP A 372 -19.12 9.90 0.87
C ASP A 372 -18.66 9.76 -0.60
N ASP A 373 -19.35 8.93 -1.38
CA ASP A 373 -18.98 8.64 -2.78
C ASP A 373 -19.11 9.90 -3.66
N ALA A 374 -20.10 10.76 -3.38
CA ALA A 374 -20.36 11.96 -4.18
C ALA A 374 -19.31 13.04 -3.92
N TYR A 375 -18.99 13.30 -2.66
CA TYR A 375 -17.98 14.29 -2.28
C TYR A 375 -16.61 13.88 -2.80
N ILE A 376 -16.20 12.62 -2.56
CA ILE A 376 -14.85 12.17 -2.92
C ILE A 376 -14.62 12.15 -4.44
N GLY A 377 -15.65 11.80 -5.21
CA GLY A 377 -15.61 11.82 -6.67
C GLY A 377 -15.50 13.24 -7.23
N ASN A 378 -16.32 14.18 -6.73
CA ASN A 378 -16.35 15.56 -7.22
C ASN A 378 -15.10 16.38 -6.81
N HIS A 379 -14.58 16.12 -5.62
CA HIS A 379 -13.49 16.92 -5.05
C HIS A 379 -12.10 16.35 -5.32
N PHE A 380 -11.95 15.02 -5.41
CA PHE A 380 -10.63 14.37 -5.42
C PHE A 380 -10.41 13.39 -6.59
N ASN A 381 -11.43 13.14 -7.42
CA ASN A 381 -11.42 12.13 -8.48
C ASN A 381 -11.14 10.71 -7.96
N GLU A 382 -11.51 10.42 -6.72
CA GLU A 382 -11.38 9.08 -6.16
C GLU A 382 -12.61 8.23 -6.43
N PRO A 383 -12.44 6.90 -6.51
CA PRO A 383 -13.49 6.04 -7.02
C PRO A 383 -14.49 5.53 -5.96
N PHE A 384 -14.18 5.65 -4.67
CA PHE A 384 -15.08 5.21 -3.60
C PHE A 384 -14.86 5.93 -2.27
N ARG A 385 -15.95 6.09 -1.52
CA ARG A 385 -16.05 6.69 -0.18
C ARG A 385 -15.12 6.04 0.84
N GLN A 386 -14.93 6.74 1.96
CA GLN A 386 -14.22 6.22 3.12
C GLN A 386 -15.21 5.90 4.26
N ASP A 387 -15.54 4.61 4.40
CA ASP A 387 -16.23 4.08 5.58
C ASP A 387 -15.19 3.43 6.52
N GLU A 388 -15.45 3.45 7.82
CA GLU A 388 -14.53 2.99 8.86
C GLU A 388 -15.25 2.19 9.95
N SER A 389 -14.48 1.48 10.79
CA SER A 389 -14.98 0.90 12.03
C SER A 389 -13.85 0.71 13.04
N TYR A 390 -14.20 0.77 14.32
CA TYR A 390 -13.28 0.55 15.44
C TYR A 390 -13.63 -0.74 16.15
N TYR A 391 -12.78 -1.76 16.01
CA TYR A 391 -12.80 -2.93 16.89
C TYR A 391 -11.81 -2.71 18.04
N LEU A 392 -12.29 -2.74 19.28
CA LEU A 392 -11.46 -2.44 20.44
C LEU A 392 -10.70 -3.71 20.85
N VAL A 393 -9.40 -3.75 20.59
CA VAL A 393 -8.56 -4.91 20.93
C VAL A 393 -8.19 -4.87 22.40
N ASP A 394 -7.82 -3.69 22.91
CA ASP A 394 -7.47 -3.48 24.31
C ASP A 394 -7.92 -2.07 24.75
N THR A 395 -8.20 -1.89 26.04
CA THR A 395 -8.67 -0.61 26.58
C THR A 395 -8.24 -0.42 28.04
N ALA A 396 -7.71 0.75 28.38
CA ALA A 396 -7.50 1.18 29.75
C ALA A 396 -8.85 1.46 30.46
N PRO A 397 -8.91 1.39 31.80
CA PRO A 397 -10.11 1.75 32.55
C PRO A 397 -10.57 3.19 32.24
N GLY A 398 -11.86 3.35 31.92
CA GLY A 398 -12.45 4.66 31.62
C GLY A 398 -12.29 5.13 30.18
N SER A 399 -11.71 4.31 29.29
CA SER A 399 -11.64 4.63 27.86
C SER A 399 -13.01 4.76 27.19
N LYS A 400 -13.04 5.56 26.13
CA LYS A 400 -14.23 5.94 25.38
C LYS A 400 -13.94 6.08 23.89
N VAL A 401 -14.97 6.03 23.08
CA VAL A 401 -14.96 6.40 21.66
C VAL A 401 -15.89 7.60 21.48
N TYR A 402 -15.41 8.63 20.79
CA TYR A 402 -16.23 9.76 20.37
C TYR A 402 -16.97 9.38 19.08
N LEU A 403 -18.31 9.50 19.05
CA LEU A 403 -19.10 9.05 17.90
C LEU A 403 -20.45 9.75 17.76
N GLY A 404 -20.61 10.53 16.70
CA GLY A 404 -21.81 11.31 16.39
C GLY A 404 -22.05 12.49 17.34
N LEU A 405 -23.01 13.32 16.97
CA LEU A 405 -23.38 14.52 17.74
C LEU A 405 -24.26 14.15 18.93
N LYS A 406 -24.23 14.96 19.99
CA LYS A 406 -25.22 14.83 21.06
C LYS A 406 -26.61 15.23 20.56
N GLU A 407 -27.65 14.69 21.20
CA GLU A 407 -29.04 14.97 20.85
C GLU A 407 -29.29 16.50 20.78
N GLU A 408 -28.93 17.21 21.85
CA GLU A 408 -29.15 18.66 22.02
C GLU A 408 -28.05 19.55 21.41
N THR A 409 -27.17 19.00 20.57
CA THR A 409 -26.08 19.80 19.98
C THR A 409 -26.61 20.92 19.09
N ASP A 410 -26.35 22.17 19.49
CA ASP A 410 -26.44 23.34 18.61
C ASP A 410 -25.30 23.28 17.59
N TYR A 411 -25.68 22.98 16.34
CA TYR A 411 -24.75 22.83 15.24
C TYR A 411 -24.06 24.15 14.87
N ALA A 412 -24.77 25.27 14.91
CA ALA A 412 -24.22 26.56 14.54
C ALA A 412 -23.20 27.04 15.57
N GLU A 413 -23.48 26.83 16.85
CA GLU A 413 -22.52 27.12 17.91
C GLU A 413 -21.28 26.22 17.81
N PHE A 414 -21.47 24.90 17.65
CA PHE A 414 -20.37 23.95 17.51
C PHE A 414 -19.43 24.33 16.36
N ARG A 415 -20.00 24.64 15.18
CA ARG A 415 -19.24 25.10 14.02
C ARG A 415 -18.44 26.36 14.32
N ARG A 416 -19.07 27.37 14.93
CA ARG A 416 -18.41 28.63 15.30
C ARG A 416 -17.24 28.38 16.26
N LEU A 417 -17.39 27.47 17.23
CA LEU A 417 -16.33 27.15 18.19
C LEU A 417 -15.16 26.40 17.54
N VAL A 418 -15.44 25.46 16.63
CA VAL A 418 -14.41 24.78 15.84
C VAL A 418 -13.63 25.77 14.97
N GLU A 419 -14.32 26.64 14.22
CA GLU A 419 -13.68 27.64 13.36
C GLU A 419 -12.82 28.63 14.18
N ARG A 420 -13.28 28.98 15.39
CA ARG A 420 -12.50 29.82 16.33
C ARG A 420 -11.28 29.08 16.89
N ALA A 421 -11.39 27.78 17.14
CA ALA A 421 -10.25 26.98 17.57
C ALA A 421 -9.19 26.88 16.47
N GLU A 422 -9.61 26.71 15.22
CA GLU A 422 -8.71 26.66 14.08
C GLU A 422 -8.03 28.01 13.81
N LYS A 423 -8.78 29.12 13.78
CA LYS A 423 -8.25 30.44 13.39
C LYS A 423 -7.57 31.19 14.52
N ASP A 424 -8.19 31.19 15.70
CA ASP A 424 -7.79 32.03 16.82
C ASP A 424 -7.06 31.22 17.91
N LEU A 425 -6.91 29.90 17.72
CA LEU A 425 -6.28 28.98 18.66
C LEU A 425 -6.94 28.99 20.04
N ILE A 426 -8.27 29.19 20.07
CA ILE A 426 -9.05 29.21 21.31
C ILE A 426 -9.67 27.81 21.53
N PRO A 427 -9.26 27.07 22.57
CA PRO A 427 -9.80 25.74 22.84
C PRO A 427 -11.27 25.81 23.26
N PHE A 428 -11.97 24.69 23.12
CA PHE A 428 -13.34 24.52 23.60
C PHE A 428 -13.58 23.08 24.06
N ASP A 429 -14.60 22.87 24.89
CA ASP A 429 -14.97 21.55 25.35
C ASP A 429 -15.88 20.83 24.34
N HIS A 430 -15.26 20.06 23.46
CA HIS A 430 -15.95 19.24 22.47
C HIS A 430 -16.91 18.21 23.09
N ASN A 431 -16.74 17.83 24.37
CA ASN A 431 -17.65 16.88 25.02
C ASN A 431 -19.07 17.45 25.17
N GLN A 432 -19.28 18.76 25.03
CA GLN A 432 -20.62 19.36 25.00
C GLN A 432 -21.38 19.05 23.71
N TYR A 433 -20.68 18.67 22.64
CA TYR A 433 -21.23 18.53 21.29
C TYR A 433 -21.12 17.13 20.69
N VAL A 434 -20.12 16.34 21.09
CA VAL A 434 -19.88 15.01 20.55
C VAL A 434 -20.14 13.94 21.62
N ASN A 435 -20.79 12.84 21.26
CA ASN A 435 -21.05 11.76 22.22
C ASN A 435 -19.73 11.14 22.68
N SER A 436 -19.65 10.79 23.96
CA SER A 436 -18.59 9.97 24.53
C SER A 436 -19.17 8.62 24.94
N ILE A 437 -18.87 7.56 24.19
CA ILE A 437 -19.42 6.23 24.43
C ILE A 437 -18.34 5.36 25.08
N PRO A 438 -18.61 4.74 26.25
CA PRO A 438 -17.63 3.84 26.88
C PRO A 438 -17.21 2.70 25.95
N SER A 439 -15.91 2.42 25.92
CA SER A 439 -15.31 1.32 25.16
C SER A 439 -14.85 0.19 26.09
N LYS A 440 -14.89 -1.04 25.57
CA LYS A 440 -14.36 -2.25 26.21
C LYS A 440 -13.75 -3.17 25.16
N PRO A 441 -12.81 -4.06 25.53
CA PRO A 441 -12.25 -5.02 24.58
C PRO A 441 -13.37 -5.88 23.97
N GLY A 442 -13.33 -6.05 22.66
CA GLY A 442 -14.32 -6.78 21.88
C GLY A 442 -15.56 -5.98 21.46
N ASP A 443 -15.69 -4.71 21.85
CA ASP A 443 -16.69 -3.80 21.28
C ASP A 443 -16.32 -3.49 19.81
N LEU A 444 -17.34 -3.29 18.97
CA LEU A 444 -17.20 -2.76 17.61
C LEU A 444 -18.08 -1.51 17.45
N PHE A 445 -17.50 -0.46 16.89
CA PHE A 445 -18.19 0.76 16.48
C PHE A 445 -18.12 0.90 14.96
N LEU A 446 -19.26 1.05 14.30
CA LEU A 446 -19.35 1.30 12.87
C LEU A 446 -19.34 2.80 12.59
N ILE A 447 -18.61 3.23 11.57
CA ILE A 447 -18.35 4.63 11.26
C ILE A 447 -18.58 4.83 9.75
N PRO A 448 -19.84 4.85 9.28
CA PRO A 448 -20.12 5.18 7.89
C PRO A 448 -19.66 6.60 7.56
N ALA A 449 -19.33 6.86 6.30
CA ALA A 449 -18.94 8.19 5.80
C ALA A 449 -19.91 9.28 6.28
N GLY A 450 -19.40 10.42 6.74
CA GLY A 450 -20.15 11.54 7.31
C GLY A 450 -20.41 11.46 8.82
N THR A 451 -19.87 10.48 9.54
CA THR A 451 -19.97 10.44 11.02
C THR A 451 -18.80 11.20 11.65
N ILE A 452 -19.07 12.21 12.49
CA ILE A 452 -18.03 12.74 13.38
C ILE A 452 -17.59 11.68 14.39
N HIS A 453 -16.29 11.43 14.51
CA HIS A 453 -15.77 10.40 15.41
C HIS A 453 -14.32 10.67 15.83
N GLY A 454 -13.83 9.89 16.78
CA GLY A 454 -12.43 9.84 17.20
C GLY A 454 -12.24 8.82 18.32
N SER A 455 -11.11 8.12 18.35
CA SER A 455 -10.78 7.23 19.48
C SER A 455 -10.32 8.06 20.68
N GLY A 456 -10.92 7.87 21.85
CA GLY A 456 -10.40 8.46 23.08
C GLY A 456 -9.09 7.80 23.52
N LYS A 457 -8.37 8.44 24.43
CA LYS A 457 -7.15 7.91 25.03
C LYS A 457 -7.39 6.60 25.77
N GLY A 458 -6.35 5.78 25.79
CA GLY A 458 -6.34 4.47 26.45
C GLY A 458 -6.90 3.34 25.59
N ASN A 459 -7.22 3.54 24.32
CA ASN A 459 -7.70 2.48 23.44
C ASN A 459 -6.57 1.92 22.56
N THR A 460 -6.66 0.63 22.25
CA THR A 460 -6.00 0.04 21.08
C THR A 460 -7.10 -0.41 20.13
N VAL A 461 -7.19 0.28 19.00
CA VAL A 461 -8.21 0.07 17.98
C VAL A 461 -7.61 -0.77 16.86
N LEU A 462 -8.31 -1.82 16.45
CA LEU A 462 -8.17 -2.42 15.11
C LEU A 462 -9.17 -1.69 14.21
N GLU A 463 -8.65 -0.81 13.37
CA GLU A 463 -9.41 -0.06 12.40
C GLU A 463 -9.58 -0.89 11.12
N ILE A 464 -10.83 -1.01 10.68
CA ILE A 464 -11.20 -1.63 9.41
C ILE A 464 -11.91 -0.56 8.59
N SER A 465 -11.30 -0.14 7.49
CA SER A 465 -11.72 1.06 6.76
C SER A 465 -11.56 0.91 5.26
N ALA A 466 -12.08 1.83 4.46
CA ALA A 466 -11.83 1.85 3.02
C ALA A 466 -10.34 2.07 2.72
N THR A 467 -9.87 1.55 1.59
CA THR A 467 -8.49 1.80 1.16
C THR A 467 -8.21 3.26 0.82
N THR A 468 -9.23 4.04 0.45
CA THR A 468 -9.09 5.49 0.28
C THR A 468 -8.68 6.10 1.63
N TYR A 469 -7.40 6.48 1.76
CA TYR A 469 -6.79 6.65 3.08
C TYR A 469 -6.36 8.07 3.45
N ARG A 470 -6.44 9.02 2.51
CA ARG A 470 -5.99 10.41 2.73
C ARG A 470 -7.11 11.39 3.13
N TYR A 471 -8.35 10.93 3.23
CA TYR A 471 -9.53 11.80 3.37
C TYR A 471 -10.09 11.79 4.78
N THR A 472 -9.19 12.01 5.73
CA THR A 472 -9.50 12.25 7.13
C THR A 472 -9.64 13.75 7.36
N LEU A 473 -10.88 14.22 7.46
CA LEU A 473 -11.22 15.63 7.57
C LEU A 473 -11.42 15.98 9.05
N HIS A 474 -10.46 16.72 9.64
CA HIS A 474 -10.44 17.01 11.06
C HIS A 474 -11.33 18.22 11.41
N PHE A 475 -12.11 18.09 12.48
CA PHE A 475 -12.77 19.21 13.15
C PHE A 475 -11.85 19.83 14.21
N TYR A 476 -11.22 19.00 15.03
CA TYR A 476 -10.48 19.48 16.18
C TYR A 476 -9.42 18.48 16.62
N ASP A 477 -8.19 18.96 16.80
CA ASP A 477 -7.06 18.17 17.29
C ASP A 477 -6.47 18.76 18.58
N TYR A 478 -7.33 19.29 19.45
CA TYR A 478 -6.95 19.72 20.81
C TYR A 478 -5.89 20.83 20.88
N LEU A 479 -5.62 21.51 19.76
CA LEU A 479 -4.54 22.49 19.61
C LEU A 479 -3.17 21.94 20.05
N ARG A 480 -2.97 20.63 19.90
CA ARG A 480 -1.71 20.00 20.27
C ARG A 480 -0.70 20.08 19.12
N PRO A 481 0.59 20.26 19.44
CA PRO A 481 1.64 20.14 18.44
C PRO A 481 1.81 18.69 17.97
N GLY A 482 2.23 18.53 16.72
CA GLY A 482 2.77 17.28 16.19
C GLY A 482 4.16 16.98 16.76
N LEU A 483 4.76 15.89 16.27
CA LEU A 483 6.11 15.49 16.67
C LEU A 483 7.20 16.48 16.23
N ASP A 484 6.90 17.33 15.26
CA ASP A 484 7.77 18.41 14.76
C ASP A 484 7.60 19.73 15.55
N GLY A 485 6.70 19.77 16.53
CA GLY A 485 6.38 20.96 17.32
C GLY A 485 5.36 21.91 16.69
N ASN A 486 4.92 21.67 15.45
CA ASN A 486 3.94 22.50 14.77
C ASN A 486 2.51 21.96 14.96
N LEU A 487 1.50 22.82 14.88
CA LEU A 487 0.11 22.37 14.84
C LEU A 487 -0.17 21.62 13.53
N ARG A 488 -0.93 20.53 13.60
CA ARG A 488 -1.39 19.81 12.42
C ARG A 488 -2.46 20.63 11.69
N ALA A 489 -2.47 20.55 10.36
CA ALA A 489 -3.51 21.19 9.56
C ALA A 489 -4.90 20.63 9.88
N ILE A 490 -5.84 21.53 10.17
CA ILE A 490 -7.25 21.25 10.40
C ILE A 490 -8.00 21.71 9.14
N HIS A 491 -8.87 20.86 8.59
CA HIS A 491 -9.66 21.15 7.38
C HIS A 491 -11.13 21.18 7.79
N SER A 492 -11.47 22.07 8.73
CA SER A 492 -12.76 21.99 9.44
C SER A 492 -13.93 22.28 8.51
N LYS A 493 -13.74 23.15 7.52
CA LYS A 493 -14.75 23.45 6.51
C LYS A 493 -15.16 22.18 5.76
N GLU A 494 -14.19 21.45 5.21
CA GLU A 494 -14.42 20.20 4.50
C GLU A 494 -15.04 19.15 5.44
N ALA A 495 -14.60 19.10 6.70
CA ALA A 495 -15.15 18.19 7.71
C ALA A 495 -16.66 18.48 7.96
N PHE A 496 -17.05 19.76 8.02
CA PHE A 496 -18.46 20.16 8.13
C PHE A 496 -19.25 19.93 6.84
N ASP A 497 -18.63 20.07 5.66
CA ASP A 497 -19.30 19.83 4.37
C ASP A 497 -19.74 18.37 4.22
N VAL A 498 -19.02 17.42 4.83
CA VAL A 498 -19.34 15.98 4.78
C VAL A 498 -20.15 15.48 5.98
N LEU A 499 -20.37 16.30 7.01
CA LEU A 499 -20.98 15.85 8.27
C LEU A 499 -22.48 15.58 8.11
N ASP A 500 -22.91 14.38 8.49
CA ASP A 500 -24.31 14.02 8.63
C ASP A 500 -24.84 14.41 10.02
N GLN A 501 -25.56 15.52 10.07
CA GLN A 501 -26.12 16.09 11.31
C GLN A 501 -27.22 15.23 11.94
N ALA A 502 -27.79 14.26 11.21
CA ALA A 502 -28.84 13.38 11.73
C ALA A 502 -28.29 12.27 12.64
N ARG A 503 -26.98 12.06 12.68
CA ARG A 503 -26.30 11.04 13.51
C ARG A 503 -26.17 11.49 14.96
N ARG A 504 -27.32 11.60 15.62
CA ARG A 504 -27.50 12.01 17.02
C ARG A 504 -27.43 10.83 17.99
N THR A 505 -27.31 11.09 19.29
CA THR A 505 -27.08 10.09 20.35
C THR A 505 -27.97 8.85 20.22
N ASN A 506 -29.29 9.04 20.13
CA ASN A 506 -30.23 7.91 20.09
C ASN A 506 -30.07 7.05 18.84
N TRP A 507 -29.86 7.71 17.69
CA TRP A 507 -29.63 7.01 16.43
C TRP A 507 -28.28 6.27 16.44
N VAL A 508 -27.22 6.91 16.93
CA VAL A 508 -25.88 6.33 17.01
C VAL A 508 -25.86 5.06 17.85
N LEU A 509 -26.40 5.12 19.07
CA LEU A 509 -26.41 3.96 19.98
C LEU A 509 -27.21 2.78 19.42
N LYS A 510 -28.27 3.05 18.65
CA LYS A 510 -29.09 2.02 18.02
C LYS A 510 -28.41 1.38 16.80
N ASN A 511 -27.66 2.16 16.03
CA ASN A 511 -27.25 1.78 14.67
C ASN A 511 -25.76 1.54 14.49
N LEU A 512 -24.91 2.17 15.31
CA LEU A 512 -23.45 2.17 15.14
C LEU A 512 -22.70 1.37 16.21
N LYS A 513 -23.29 1.08 17.37
CA LYS A 513 -22.74 0.15 18.37
C LYS A 513 -23.60 -1.12 18.45
N GLN A 514 -23.42 -2.02 17.48
CA GLN A 514 -24.23 -3.24 17.38
C GLN A 514 -23.82 -4.27 18.44
N LYS A 515 -24.81 -5.00 18.98
CA LYS A 515 -24.53 -6.13 19.87
C LYS A 515 -24.14 -7.36 19.05
N PRO A 516 -23.11 -8.13 19.46
CA PRO A 516 -22.75 -9.39 18.82
C PRO A 516 -23.95 -10.33 18.72
N ARG A 517 -24.18 -10.89 17.52
CA ARG A 517 -25.23 -11.89 17.27
C ARG A 517 -24.60 -13.16 16.72
N LYS A 518 -24.82 -14.28 17.39
CA LYS A 518 -24.38 -15.60 16.91
C LYS A 518 -25.05 -15.90 15.56
N VAL A 519 -24.26 -16.22 14.55
CA VAL A 519 -24.75 -16.56 13.19
C VAL A 519 -24.59 -18.03 12.86
N ARG A 520 -23.57 -18.69 13.42
CA ARG A 520 -23.39 -20.14 13.37
C ARG A 520 -22.48 -20.61 14.51
N GLY A 521 -22.37 -21.92 14.66
CA GLY A 521 -21.46 -22.54 15.63
C GLY A 521 -21.48 -24.05 15.52
N GLY A 522 -20.62 -24.68 16.31
CA GLY A 522 -20.51 -26.14 16.40
C GLY A 522 -19.82 -26.55 17.69
N LYS A 523 -19.28 -27.77 17.72
CA LYS A 523 -18.60 -28.28 18.92
C LYS A 523 -17.31 -27.48 19.18
N GLY A 524 -17.33 -26.62 20.20
CA GLY A 524 -16.17 -25.86 20.67
C GLY A 524 -15.79 -24.65 19.82
N TRP A 525 -16.69 -24.16 18.98
CA TRP A 525 -16.51 -22.92 18.23
C TRP A 525 -17.84 -22.23 17.92
N ASP A 526 -17.83 -20.90 17.89
CA ASP A 526 -18.95 -20.04 17.52
C ASP A 526 -18.50 -18.92 16.58
N GLU A 527 -19.42 -18.44 15.75
CA GLU A 527 -19.23 -17.25 14.92
C GLU A 527 -20.31 -16.22 15.22
N PHE A 528 -19.88 -14.98 15.46
CA PHE A 528 -20.73 -13.84 15.73
C PHE A 528 -20.62 -12.82 14.60
N LEU A 529 -21.76 -12.32 14.14
CA LEU A 529 -21.81 -11.06 13.42
C LEU A 529 -21.70 -9.93 14.45
N ILE A 530 -20.70 -9.08 14.30
CA ILE A 530 -20.45 -7.97 15.24
C ILE A 530 -20.61 -6.60 14.60
N GLY A 531 -20.57 -6.50 13.27
CA GLY A 531 -20.91 -5.26 12.56
C GLY A 531 -21.33 -5.50 11.13
N LYS A 532 -22.50 -4.97 10.75
CA LYS A 532 -22.96 -4.89 9.36
C LYS A 532 -23.96 -3.77 9.21
N ARG A 533 -23.86 -3.04 8.11
CA ARG A 533 -24.89 -2.10 7.65
C ARG A 533 -25.04 -2.20 6.14
N ASP A 534 -26.22 -1.89 5.64
CA ASP A 534 -26.54 -1.94 4.20
C ASP A 534 -25.88 -0.80 3.42
N ASP A 535 -25.50 0.29 4.10
CA ASP A 535 -24.79 1.44 3.55
C ASP A 535 -23.27 1.36 3.73
N MET A 536 -22.73 0.23 4.20
CA MET A 536 -21.28 -0.05 4.25
C MET A 536 -20.93 -1.23 3.34
N PHE A 537 -19.71 -1.26 2.81
CA PHE A 537 -19.29 -2.26 1.82
C PHE A 537 -18.60 -3.50 2.42
N PHE A 538 -18.55 -3.62 3.75
CA PHE A 538 -17.99 -4.77 4.46
C PHE A 538 -18.83 -5.11 5.69
N GLU A 539 -18.67 -6.35 6.16
CA GLU A 539 -19.17 -6.80 7.45
C GLU A 539 -18.03 -7.42 8.27
N VAL A 540 -18.14 -7.27 9.58
CA VAL A 540 -17.16 -7.73 10.55
C VAL A 540 -17.78 -8.85 11.38
N ARG A 541 -17.07 -9.96 11.45
CA ARG A 541 -17.44 -11.14 12.22
C ARG A 541 -16.33 -11.49 13.21
N ARG A 542 -16.70 -12.22 14.25
CA ARG A 542 -15.74 -12.77 15.22
C ARG A 542 -15.93 -14.27 15.35
N LEU A 543 -14.86 -15.01 15.10
CA LEU A 543 -14.77 -16.44 15.36
C LEU A 543 -14.21 -16.63 16.77
N GLU A 544 -14.86 -17.46 17.57
CA GLU A 544 -14.41 -17.82 18.91
C GLU A 544 -14.29 -19.35 18.97
N PHE A 545 -13.11 -19.90 19.27
CA PHE A 545 -12.88 -21.35 19.23
C PHE A 545 -11.74 -21.79 20.16
N LEU A 546 -11.76 -23.06 20.58
CA LEU A 546 -10.69 -23.65 21.41
C LEU A 546 -9.61 -24.36 20.57
N SER A 547 -10.02 -25.14 19.57
CA SER A 547 -9.08 -25.99 18.81
C SER A 547 -9.03 -25.61 17.33
N LYS A 548 -10.16 -25.68 16.63
CA LYS A 548 -10.24 -25.43 15.20
C LYS A 548 -11.62 -24.97 14.74
N VAL A 549 -11.65 -24.32 13.58
CA VAL A 549 -12.86 -24.00 12.83
C VAL A 549 -12.61 -24.22 11.32
N GLU A 550 -13.62 -24.70 10.61
CA GLU A 550 -13.61 -24.84 9.15
C GLU A 550 -14.30 -23.63 8.52
N GLU A 551 -13.69 -23.10 7.47
CA GLU A 551 -14.13 -21.92 6.74
C GLU A 551 -14.04 -22.18 5.23
N ASP A 552 -14.73 -21.33 4.47
CA ASP A 552 -14.73 -21.36 3.01
C ASP A 552 -14.79 -19.93 2.50
N THR A 553 -13.87 -19.57 1.60
CA THR A 553 -13.87 -18.26 0.95
C THR A 553 -15.16 -18.01 0.16
N ALA A 554 -15.83 -19.07 -0.29
CA ALA A 554 -17.00 -19.01 -1.15
C ALA A 554 -16.80 -18.10 -2.39
N GLY A 555 -15.55 -18.01 -2.85
CA GLY A 555 -15.14 -17.18 -3.99
C GLY A 555 -14.92 -15.69 -3.68
N GLU A 556 -14.89 -15.28 -2.41
CA GLU A 556 -14.54 -13.93 -1.96
C GLU A 556 -13.31 -13.97 -1.02
N PHE A 557 -12.53 -12.90 -0.93
CA PHE A 557 -11.39 -12.90 -0.01
C PHE A 557 -11.85 -12.72 1.44
N HIS A 558 -11.09 -13.29 2.38
CA HIS A 558 -11.26 -13.05 3.80
C HIS A 558 -10.02 -12.35 4.38
N LEU A 559 -10.23 -11.51 5.38
CA LEU A 559 -9.15 -10.98 6.22
C LEU A 559 -9.31 -11.55 7.61
N LEU A 560 -8.25 -12.15 8.16
CA LEU A 560 -8.27 -12.83 9.45
C LEU A 560 -7.22 -12.20 10.38
N ILE A 561 -7.67 -11.68 11.52
CA ILE A 561 -6.84 -11.01 12.51
C ILE A 561 -7.07 -11.67 13.87
N PRO A 562 -6.09 -12.40 14.44
CA PRO A 562 -6.21 -12.96 15.78
C PRO A 562 -6.17 -11.84 16.82
N VAL A 563 -7.23 -11.72 17.62
CA VAL A 563 -7.40 -10.70 18.66
C VAL A 563 -7.46 -11.29 20.07
N VAL A 564 -7.47 -12.63 20.19
CA VAL A 564 -7.18 -13.37 21.43
C VAL A 564 -6.46 -14.66 21.06
N GLY A 565 -5.50 -15.07 21.90
CA GLY A 565 -4.60 -16.19 21.67
C GLY A 565 -3.28 -15.75 21.03
N GLU A 566 -2.23 -16.56 21.15
CA GLU A 566 -0.88 -16.15 20.73
C GLU A 566 -0.68 -16.15 19.20
N ARG A 567 -1.29 -17.10 18.49
CA ARG A 567 -1.20 -17.27 17.04
C ARG A 567 -2.25 -18.27 16.55
N ILE A 568 -2.55 -18.22 15.25
CA ILE A 568 -3.35 -19.22 14.55
C ILE A 568 -2.56 -19.82 13.38
N THR A 569 -2.87 -21.06 13.04
CA THR A 569 -2.43 -21.67 11.77
C THR A 569 -3.62 -21.73 10.82
N ILE A 570 -3.42 -21.26 9.60
CA ILE A 570 -4.42 -21.27 8.54
C ILE A 570 -3.98 -22.28 7.49
N GLU A 571 -4.74 -23.37 7.33
CA GLU A 571 -4.42 -24.52 6.49
C GLU A 571 -5.38 -24.58 5.29
N PRO A 572 -4.92 -24.38 4.06
CA PRO A 572 -5.72 -24.68 2.88
C PRO A 572 -6.14 -26.16 2.85
N ARG A 573 -7.36 -26.46 2.37
CA ARG A 573 -7.88 -27.84 2.34
C ARG A 573 -7.91 -28.46 0.95
N ASP A 574 -8.20 -27.66 -0.07
CA ASP A 574 -8.43 -28.12 -1.44
C ASP A 574 -7.45 -27.52 -2.47
N SER A 575 -6.52 -26.67 -2.03
CA SER A 575 -5.52 -26.05 -2.88
C SER A 575 -4.13 -26.63 -2.61
N GLU A 576 -3.21 -26.43 -3.56
CA GLU A 576 -1.78 -26.69 -3.34
C GLU A 576 -1.12 -25.62 -2.45
N GLY A 577 -1.87 -24.87 -1.66
CA GLY A 577 -1.34 -23.80 -0.82
C GLY A 577 -0.57 -24.30 0.40
N ASP A 578 0.28 -23.44 0.93
CA ASP A 578 1.00 -23.69 2.17
C ASP A 578 0.17 -23.29 3.40
N PRO A 579 0.23 -24.09 4.49
CA PRO A 579 -0.19 -23.62 5.79
C PRO A 579 0.63 -22.41 6.23
N VAL A 580 -0.03 -21.43 6.84
CA VAL A 580 0.63 -20.22 7.32
C VAL A 580 0.23 -19.93 8.76
N GLU A 581 1.24 -19.69 9.62
CA GLU A 581 1.02 -19.12 10.95
C GLU A 581 0.84 -17.61 10.86
N VAL A 582 -0.18 -17.11 11.56
CA VAL A 582 -0.48 -15.69 11.74
C VAL A 582 -0.44 -15.39 13.24
N PRO A 583 0.53 -14.59 13.73
CA PRO A 583 0.62 -14.23 15.14
C PRO A 583 -0.57 -13.37 15.60
N PHE A 584 -0.76 -13.31 16.93
CA PHE A 584 -1.61 -12.32 17.59
C PHE A 584 -1.40 -10.94 16.99
N SER A 585 -2.49 -10.20 16.78
CA SER A 585 -2.57 -8.88 16.18
C SER A 585 -2.15 -8.76 14.71
N CYS A 586 -1.57 -9.80 14.09
CA CYS A 586 -1.17 -9.74 12.68
C CYS A 586 -2.32 -10.07 11.71
N LEU A 587 -2.22 -9.53 10.49
CA LEU A 587 -3.15 -9.82 9.42
C LEU A 587 -2.75 -11.03 8.56
N GLY A 588 -3.70 -11.93 8.34
CA GLY A 588 -3.69 -12.92 7.26
C GLY A 588 -4.72 -12.58 6.18
N VAL A 589 -4.27 -12.39 4.94
CA VAL A 589 -5.12 -12.19 3.76
C VAL A 589 -5.37 -13.56 3.11
N ILE A 590 -6.63 -13.94 2.96
CA ILE A 590 -7.03 -15.20 2.35
C ILE A 590 -7.54 -14.92 0.94
N PRO A 591 -6.82 -15.35 -0.13
CA PRO A 591 -7.27 -15.13 -1.50
C PRO A 591 -8.60 -15.82 -1.77
N ALA A 592 -9.47 -15.16 -2.55
CA ALA A 592 -10.75 -15.72 -2.97
C ALA A 592 -10.65 -17.12 -3.59
N ALA A 593 -9.59 -17.37 -4.38
CA ALA A 593 -9.35 -18.64 -5.05
C ALA A 593 -8.89 -19.79 -4.13
N MET A 594 -8.58 -19.52 -2.86
CA MET A 594 -8.08 -20.54 -1.93
C MET A 594 -9.16 -21.58 -1.57
N GLY A 595 -10.43 -21.21 -1.58
CA GLY A 595 -11.55 -22.11 -1.29
C GLY A 595 -11.64 -22.47 0.19
N ARG A 596 -11.90 -23.74 0.50
CA ARG A 596 -12.03 -24.20 1.89
C ARG A 596 -10.68 -24.22 2.61
N TYR A 597 -10.72 -23.80 3.87
CA TYR A 597 -9.55 -23.76 4.74
C TYR A 597 -9.93 -24.04 6.20
N ARG A 598 -8.93 -24.42 6.99
CA ARG A 598 -9.08 -24.63 8.44
C ARG A 598 -8.25 -23.61 9.19
N ILE A 599 -8.81 -23.08 10.27
CA ILE A 599 -8.06 -22.30 11.26
C ILE A 599 -7.84 -23.19 12.48
N ARG A 600 -6.63 -23.22 13.03
CA ARG A 600 -6.28 -23.93 14.26
C ARG A 600 -5.59 -23.02 15.27
N SER A 601 -5.88 -23.23 16.55
CA SER A 601 -5.05 -22.74 17.65
C SER A 601 -3.79 -23.60 17.73
N THR A 602 -2.62 -23.00 17.88
CA THR A 602 -1.35 -23.75 17.96
C THR A 602 -1.12 -24.41 19.32
N LYS A 603 -1.79 -23.93 20.38
CA LYS A 603 -1.62 -24.40 21.76
C LYS A 603 -2.89 -24.98 22.38
N GLY A 604 -4.01 -24.94 21.68
CA GLY A 604 -5.31 -25.34 22.22
C GLY A 604 -5.93 -24.30 23.18
N ASP A 605 -5.32 -23.12 23.28
CA ASP A 605 -5.84 -21.99 24.03
C ASP A 605 -7.07 -21.39 23.32
N PRO A 606 -8.01 -20.78 24.07
CA PRO A 606 -9.09 -20.01 23.49
C PRO A 606 -8.56 -18.95 22.53
N CYS A 607 -9.09 -18.96 21.30
CA CYS A 607 -8.76 -17.99 20.27
C CYS A 607 -9.99 -17.17 19.90
N GLN A 608 -9.77 -15.89 19.62
CA GLN A 608 -10.72 -15.05 18.93
C GLN A 608 -10.08 -14.46 17.68
N VAL A 609 -10.78 -14.54 16.55
CA VAL A 609 -10.31 -14.03 15.26
C VAL A 609 -11.36 -13.09 14.69
N VAL A 610 -10.99 -11.84 14.47
CA VAL A 610 -11.79 -10.91 13.67
C VAL A 610 -11.67 -11.34 12.22
N LYS A 611 -12.81 -11.60 11.60
CA LYS A 611 -12.95 -11.96 10.19
C LYS A 611 -13.68 -10.84 9.46
N VAL A 612 -13.03 -10.24 8.48
CA VAL A 612 -13.65 -9.22 7.63
C VAL A 612 -13.99 -9.83 6.27
N ILE A 613 -15.23 -9.59 5.84
CA ILE A 613 -15.78 -10.05 4.55
C ILE A 613 -16.45 -8.85 3.88
N MET A 614 -16.40 -8.82 2.56
CA MET A 614 -17.04 -7.76 1.80
C MET A 614 -18.55 -8.00 1.69
N ALA A 615 -19.34 -6.96 1.93
CA ALA A 615 -20.79 -7.01 1.71
C ALA A 615 -21.02 -6.97 0.18
N THR A 616 -21.79 -7.94 -0.34
CA THR A 616 -21.90 -8.17 -1.79
C THR A 616 -22.92 -7.28 -2.47
#